data_AF-A0A0F9UJP7-F1
#
_entry.id   AF-A0A0F9UJP7-F1
#
_cell.length_a   1.000
_cell.length_b   1.000
_cell.length_c   1.000
_cell.angle_alpha   90.00
_cell.angle_beta   90.00
_cell.angle_gamma   90.00
#
_symmetry.space_group_name_H-M   'P 1'
#
loop_
_entity.id
_entity.type
_entity.pdbx_description
1 polymer ?
#
loop_
_entity_poly.entity_id
_entity_poly.type
_entity_poly.pdbx_seq_one_letter_code
_entity_poly.pdbx_strand_id
1 'polypeptide(L)'
;MEPINKQFYQCPNCGLNERFFEILSKELKDKGYAREEWRFSLDFRQGVVIDKTREAAIPMGAKIPSFQVTTDVCFGCGTIYAIELKSSEATKSIVPKIIKPGDELPPMANDPRFS
;
A
#
# COMPACT_ATOMS: atom_id res chain seq x y z
N MET A 1 1.21 -22.20 2.32
CA MET A 1 0.57 -21.54 1.15
C MET A 1 1.60 -20.58 0.60
N GLU A 2 2.00 -20.72 -0.66
CA GLU A 2 3.03 -19.86 -1.25
C GLU A 2 2.51 -18.42 -1.36
N PRO A 3 3.36 -17.41 -1.12
CA PRO A 3 2.96 -16.03 -1.28
C PRO A 3 2.65 -15.75 -2.76
N ILE A 4 1.43 -15.32 -3.03
CA ILE A 4 1.01 -14.84 -4.34
C ILE A 4 1.84 -13.60 -4.66
N ASN A 5 2.59 -13.64 -5.76
CA ASN A 5 3.24 -12.48 -6.33
C ASN A 5 3.13 -12.58 -7.84
N LYS A 6 2.13 -11.89 -8.40
CA LYS A 6 1.82 -11.94 -9.82
C LYS A 6 1.98 -10.56 -10.44
N GLN A 7 2.82 -10.47 -11.45
CA GLN A 7 2.98 -9.27 -12.28
C GLN A 7 2.32 -9.47 -13.65
N PHE A 8 1.72 -8.40 -14.17
CA PHE A 8 1.05 -8.39 -15.47
C PHE A 8 1.78 -7.43 -16.39
N TYR A 9 2.59 -7.99 -17.30
CA TYR A 9 3.42 -7.18 -18.18
C TYR A 9 2.64 -6.55 -19.33
N GLN A 10 1.61 -7.24 -19.82
CA GLN A 10 0.83 -6.86 -20.99
C GLN A 10 -0.59 -6.45 -20.62
N CYS A 11 -1.16 -5.53 -21.40
CA CYS A 11 -2.56 -5.16 -21.29
C CYS A 11 -3.44 -6.38 -21.60
N PRO A 12 -4.39 -6.75 -20.72
CA PRO A 12 -5.26 -7.90 -20.96
C PRO A 12 -6.25 -7.68 -22.11
N ASN A 13 -6.46 -6.43 -22.54
CA ASN A 13 -7.40 -6.09 -23.60
C ASN A 13 -6.74 -6.07 -24.99
N CYS A 14 -5.62 -5.38 -25.16
CA CYS A 14 -4.97 -5.20 -26.47
C CYS A 14 -3.57 -5.84 -26.58
N GLY A 15 -3.03 -6.44 -25.52
CA GLY A 15 -1.72 -7.10 -25.53
C GLY A 15 -0.51 -6.15 -25.54
N LEU A 16 -0.71 -4.83 -25.61
CA LEU A 16 0.38 -3.85 -25.56
C LEU A 16 1.04 -3.81 -24.17
N ASN A 17 2.33 -3.49 -24.15
CA ASN A 17 3.14 -3.45 -22.93
C ASN A 17 3.33 -2.01 -22.41
N GLU A 18 2.76 -1.03 -23.10
CA GLU A 18 2.92 0.38 -22.82
C GLU A 18 1.88 0.86 -21.81
N ARG A 19 2.37 1.41 -20.69
CA ARG A 19 1.53 1.94 -19.61
C ARG A 19 1.75 3.42 -19.44
N PHE A 20 0.65 4.14 -19.24
CA PHE A 20 0.64 5.59 -19.22
C PHE A 20 1.53 6.15 -18.09
N PHE A 21 1.39 5.65 -16.86
CA PHE A 21 2.17 6.17 -15.74
C PHE A 21 3.63 5.73 -15.77
N GLU A 22 3.95 4.58 -16.36
CA GLU A 22 5.35 4.19 -16.59
C GLU A 22 6.03 5.13 -17.59
N ILE A 23 5.38 5.47 -18.70
CA ILE A 23 5.91 6.43 -19.68
C ILE A 23 6.10 7.82 -19.05
N LEU A 24 5.08 8.30 -18.33
CA LEU A 24 5.14 9.59 -17.65
C LEU A 24 6.24 9.62 -16.58
N SER A 25 6.43 8.51 -15.85
CA SER A 25 7.51 8.39 -14.88
C SER A 25 8.89 8.48 -15.50
N LYS A 26 9.08 7.89 -16.68
CA LYS A 26 10.33 7.96 -17.42
C LYS A 26 10.63 9.41 -17.82
N GLU A 27 9.63 10.13 -18.32
CA GLU A 27 9.79 11.54 -18.66
C GLU A 27 10.15 12.41 -17.44
N LEU A 28 9.56 12.15 -16.28
CA LEU A 28 9.90 12.86 -15.05
C LEU A 28 11.34 12.58 -14.59
N LYS A 29 11.81 11.34 -14.72
CA LYS A 29 13.19 10.95 -14.38
C LYS A 29 14.19 11.55 -15.33
N ASP A 30 13.93 11.46 -16.64
CA ASP A 30 14.78 12.02 -17.70
C ASP A 30 14.97 13.54 -17.52
N LYS A 31 13.96 14.24 -16.97
CA LYS A 31 14.02 15.68 -16.67
C LYS A 31 14.59 16.02 -15.28
N GLY A 32 14.94 15.03 -14.48
CA GLY A 32 15.48 15.21 -13.12
C GLY A 32 14.44 15.64 -12.08
N TYR A 33 13.14 15.48 -12.36
CA TYR A 33 12.06 15.80 -11.41
C TYR A 33 11.70 14.63 -10.48
N ALA A 34 12.14 13.42 -10.79
CA ALA A 34 11.92 12.23 -9.98
C ALA A 34 13.22 11.44 -9.83
N ARG A 35 13.31 10.65 -8.76
CA ARG A 35 14.45 9.77 -8.53
C ARG A 35 14.32 8.48 -9.35
N GLU A 36 15.44 7.89 -9.73
CA GLU A 36 15.48 6.67 -10.55
C GLU A 36 14.77 5.49 -9.89
N GLU A 37 14.83 5.39 -8.56
CA GLU A 37 14.22 4.32 -7.79
C GLU A 37 12.69 4.45 -7.64
N TRP A 38 12.10 5.59 -8.02
CA TRP A 38 10.65 5.78 -7.87
C TRP A 38 9.86 5.02 -8.93
N ARG A 39 8.85 4.26 -8.49
CA ARG A 39 7.88 3.58 -9.36
C ARG A 39 6.56 4.32 -9.28
N PHE A 40 6.03 4.72 -10.42
CA PHE A 40 4.74 5.37 -10.50
C PHE A 40 3.70 4.43 -11.08
N SER A 41 2.47 4.58 -10.63
CA SER A 41 1.31 3.82 -11.03
C SER A 41 0.08 4.68 -10.80
N LEU A 42 -1.05 4.37 -11.45
CA LEU A 42 -2.29 5.11 -11.23
C LEU A 42 -2.76 5.01 -9.78
N ASP A 43 -2.80 3.81 -9.22
CA ASP A 43 -3.31 3.55 -7.87
C ASP A 43 -2.55 2.39 -7.23
N PHE A 44 -2.28 2.54 -5.92
CA PHE A 44 -1.66 1.54 -5.08
C PHE A 44 -2.54 1.32 -3.86
N ARG A 45 -3.09 0.11 -3.71
CA ARG A 45 -3.92 -0.28 -2.58
C ARG A 45 -3.23 -1.36 -1.77
N GLN A 46 -3.17 -1.15 -0.47
CA GLN A 46 -2.74 -2.15 0.49
C GLN A 46 -3.82 -2.31 1.57
N GLY A 47 -4.04 -3.54 2.01
CA GLY A 47 -4.99 -3.81 3.09
C GLY A 47 -4.74 -5.15 3.77
N VAL A 48 -5.37 -5.34 4.92
CA VAL A 48 -5.42 -6.62 5.63
C VAL A 48 -6.75 -7.33 5.34
N VAL A 49 -6.71 -8.65 5.24
CA VAL A 49 -7.91 -9.47 5.10
C VAL A 49 -8.33 -9.95 6.48
N ILE A 50 -9.05 -9.10 7.21
CA ILE A 50 -9.58 -9.43 8.55
C ILE A 50 -11.05 -9.09 8.68
N ASP A 51 -11.75 -9.90 9.46
CA ASP A 51 -13.05 -9.53 10.01
C ASP A 51 -12.84 -8.43 11.07
N LYS A 52 -13.37 -7.24 10.80
CA LYS A 52 -13.26 -6.08 11.71
C LYS A 52 -13.85 -6.35 13.09
N THR A 53 -14.82 -7.24 13.22
CA THR A 53 -15.42 -7.59 14.53
C THR A 53 -14.46 -8.39 15.41
N ARG A 54 -13.51 -9.09 14.79
CA ARG A 54 -12.49 -9.91 15.46
C ARG A 54 -11.14 -9.24 15.54
N GLU A 55 -10.98 -8.08 14.89
CA GLU A 55 -9.73 -7.33 14.86
C GLU A 55 -9.20 -7.03 16.27
N ALA A 56 -10.08 -6.64 17.20
CA ALA A 56 -9.72 -6.35 18.59
C ALA A 56 -9.16 -7.57 19.34
N ALA A 57 -9.62 -8.77 19.02
CA ALA A 57 -9.18 -10.01 19.66
C ALA A 57 -7.83 -10.52 19.13
N ILE A 58 -7.35 -10.01 17.98
CA ILE A 58 -6.05 -10.40 17.43
C ILE A 58 -4.94 -9.84 18.34
N PRO A 59 -4.01 -10.67 18.85
CA PRO A 59 -2.90 -10.20 19.68
C PRO A 59 -2.01 -9.20 18.94
N MET A 60 -1.43 -8.25 19.68
CA MET A 60 -0.38 -7.39 19.15
C MET A 60 0.83 -8.24 18.74
N GLY A 61 1.46 -7.89 17.62
CA GLY A 61 2.56 -8.66 17.04
C GLY A 61 2.13 -9.87 16.22
N ALA A 62 0.84 -10.20 16.17
CA ALA A 62 0.35 -11.26 15.30
C ALA A 62 0.55 -10.90 13.81
N LYS A 63 0.92 -11.91 13.02
CA LYS A 63 1.01 -11.84 11.57
C LYS A 63 -0.38 -12.00 10.95
N ILE A 64 -0.78 -11.00 10.17
CA ILE A 64 -2.10 -10.93 9.55
C ILE A 64 -1.92 -10.99 8.02
N PRO A 65 -2.70 -11.82 7.31
CA PRO A 65 -2.73 -11.80 5.86
C PRO A 65 -3.08 -10.41 5.32
N SER A 66 -2.29 -9.94 4.37
CA SER A 66 -2.48 -8.67 3.69
C SER A 66 -2.34 -8.83 2.19
N PHE A 67 -2.89 -7.86 1.47
CA PHE A 67 -2.83 -7.78 0.03
C PHE A 67 -2.25 -6.44 -0.40
N GLN A 68 -1.60 -6.44 -1.56
CA GLN A 68 -1.19 -5.26 -2.29
C GLN A 68 -1.67 -5.41 -3.73
N VAL A 69 -2.34 -4.37 -4.23
CA VAL A 69 -2.84 -4.27 -5.60
C VAL A 69 -2.30 -2.96 -6.18
N THR A 70 -1.55 -3.08 -7.26
CA THR A 70 -1.05 -1.93 -8.02
C THR A 70 -1.74 -1.92 -9.37
N THR A 71 -2.30 -0.78 -9.76
CA THR A 71 -3.01 -0.63 -11.05
C THR A 71 -2.44 0.49 -11.89
N ASP A 72 -2.59 0.36 -13.20
CA ASP A 72 -2.14 1.34 -14.19
C ASP A 72 -3.07 1.33 -15.42
N VAL A 73 -2.86 2.26 -16.34
CA VAL A 73 -3.65 2.46 -17.56
C VAL A 73 -2.82 2.06 -18.77
N CYS A 74 -3.38 1.23 -19.65
CA CYS A 74 -2.78 0.93 -20.94
C CYS A 74 -2.76 2.19 -21.82
N PHE A 75 -1.59 2.53 -22.35
CA PHE A 75 -1.42 3.71 -23.20
C PHE A 75 -2.20 3.60 -24.53
N GLY A 76 -2.21 2.40 -25.14
CA GLY A 76 -2.81 2.23 -26.47
C GLY A 76 -4.34 2.14 -26.48
N CYS A 77 -4.96 1.55 -25.44
CA CYS A 77 -6.42 1.34 -25.43
C CYS A 77 -7.17 1.93 -24.22
N GLY A 78 -6.46 2.59 -23.29
CA GLY A 78 -7.07 3.24 -22.12
C GLY A 78 -7.60 2.29 -21.03
N THR A 79 -7.43 0.97 -21.18
CA THR A 79 -7.88 -0.01 -20.18
C THR A 79 -7.11 0.16 -18.87
N ILE A 80 -7.82 0.28 -17.75
CA ILE A 80 -7.25 0.26 -16.41
C ILE A 80 -7.16 -1.19 -15.93
N TYR A 81 -5.99 -1.64 -15.49
CA TYR A 81 -5.79 -3.02 -15.05
C TYR A 81 -4.74 -3.14 -13.94
N ALA A 82 -4.79 -4.27 -13.22
CA ALA A 82 -3.78 -4.58 -12.22
C ALA A 82 -2.45 -4.93 -12.90
N ILE A 83 -1.37 -4.27 -12.49
CA ILE A 83 -0.01 -4.55 -12.94
C ILE A 83 0.74 -5.44 -11.95
N GLU A 84 0.30 -5.47 -10.69
CA GLU A 84 0.87 -6.30 -9.64
C GLU A 84 -0.21 -6.70 -8.62
N LEU A 85 -0.25 -7.98 -8.29
CA LEU A 85 -1.04 -8.55 -7.21
C LEU A 85 -0.11 -9.33 -6.29
N LYS A 86 -0.05 -8.92 -5.03
CA LYS A 86 0.85 -9.52 -4.04
C LYS A 86 0.12 -9.83 -2.75
N SER A 87 0.29 -11.04 -2.23
CA SER A 87 -0.04 -11.37 -0.85
C SER A 87 1.18 -11.12 0.03
N SER A 88 0.96 -10.53 1.19
CA SER A 88 2.00 -10.25 2.17
C SER A 88 1.48 -10.51 3.58
N GLU A 89 2.37 -10.45 4.57
CA GLU A 89 2.00 -10.45 5.98
C GLU A 89 2.18 -9.04 6.54
N ALA A 90 1.15 -8.54 7.23
CA ALA A 90 1.22 -7.33 8.02
C ALA A 90 1.30 -7.70 9.49
N THR A 91 2.19 -7.06 10.24
CA THR A 91 2.26 -7.24 11.69
C THR A 91 1.30 -6.27 12.35
N LYS A 92 0.39 -6.76 13.20
CA LYS A 92 -0.47 -5.89 14.00
C LYS A 92 0.41 -5.08 14.97
N SER A 93 0.50 -3.78 14.74
CA SER A 93 1.24 -2.84 15.58
C SER A 93 0.31 -1.77 16.14
N ILE A 94 0.74 -1.12 17.22
CA ILE A 94 0.04 0.05 17.73
C ILE A 94 0.37 1.15 16.72
N VAL A 95 -0.62 1.55 15.92
CA VAL A 95 -0.46 2.78 15.14
C VAL A 95 -0.37 3.90 16.17
N PRO A 96 0.77 4.62 16.29
CA PRO A 96 0.81 5.75 17.20
C PRO A 96 -0.28 6.72 16.74
N LYS A 97 -1.21 7.06 17.64
CA LYS A 97 -2.14 8.16 17.39
C LYS A 97 -1.28 9.38 17.09
N ILE A 98 -1.37 9.89 15.86
CA ILE A 98 -0.81 11.19 15.53
C ILE A 98 -1.67 12.19 16.28
N ILE A 99 -1.17 12.64 17.44
CA ILE A 99 -1.81 13.67 18.26
C ILE A 99 -1.78 14.95 17.42
N LYS A 100 -2.96 15.46 17.04
CA LYS A 100 -3.06 16.75 16.37
C LYS A 100 -2.90 17.86 17.41
N PRO A 101 -2.34 19.03 17.05
CA PRO A 101 -2.34 20.18 17.95
C PRO A 101 -3.78 20.50 18.37
N GLY A 102 -4.09 20.34 19.67
CA GLY A 102 -5.44 20.53 20.24
C GLY A 102 -6.13 19.25 20.73
N ASP A 103 -5.59 18.06 20.47
CA ASP A 103 -6.10 16.83 21.07
C ASP A 103 -5.80 16.82 22.59
N GLU A 104 -6.80 16.53 23.41
CA GLU A 104 -6.60 16.30 24.85
C GLU A 104 -5.65 15.11 25.03
N LEU A 105 -4.51 15.35 25.69
CA LEU A 105 -3.58 14.29 26.06
C LEU A 105 -4.34 13.28 26.95
N PRO A 106 -4.11 11.97 26.79
CA PRO A 106 -4.69 11.00 27.70
C PRO A 106 -4.28 11.39 29.12
N PRO A 107 -5.20 11.37 30.10
CA PRO A 107 -4.86 11.72 31.47
C PRO A 107 -3.69 10.83 31.87
N MET A 108 -2.56 11.43 32.21
CA MET A 108 -1.50 10.73 32.92
C MET A 108 -2.13 10.30 34.23
N ALA A 109 -2.71 9.10 34.25
CA ALA A 109 -3.28 8.51 35.42
C ALA A 109 -2.13 8.32 36.40
N ASN A 110 -2.03 9.25 37.35
CA ASN A 110 -1.22 9.21 38.57
C ASN A 110 -0.45 7.89 38.73
N ASP A 111 0.76 7.80 38.16
CA ASP A 111 1.66 6.68 38.44
C ASP A 111 2.39 7.01 39.76
N PRO A 112 2.09 6.30 40.86
CA PRO A 112 2.68 6.59 42.17
C PRO A 112 4.18 6.25 42.25
N ARG A 113 4.83 5.80 41.16
CA ARG A 113 6.29 5.59 41.11
C ARG A 113 7.10 6.85 40.80
N PHE A 114 6.43 7.94 40.44
CA PHE A 114 7.06 9.24 40.12
C PHE A 114 6.66 10.36 41.09
N SER A 115 6.12 10.01 42.25
CA SER A 115 5.88 10.91 43.40
C SER A 115 6.87 10.64 44.52
#